data_AF-A0A0L7KPF5-F1
#
_entry.id   AF-A0A0L7KPF5-F1
#
_cell.length_a   1.000
_cell.length_b   1.000
_cell.length_c   1.000
_cell.angle_alpha   90.00
_cell.angle_beta   90.00
_cell.angle_gamma   90.00
#
_symmetry.space_group_name_H-M   'P 1'
#
loop_
_entity.id
_entity.type
_entity.pdbx_description
1 polymer ?
#
loop_
_entity_poly.entity_id
_entity_poly.type
_entity_poly.pdbx_seq_one_letter_code
_entity_poly.pdbx_strand_id
1 'polypeptide(L)'
;MAADIGQLSNLRPNSENVRTTKITKRNETIKPKSVEVITGDGQTLQDGATLGPLLERAKINISCIVREGKPQPKVVWYFNGEEKLD
;
A
#
# COMPACT_ATOMS: atom_id res chain seq x y z
N MET A 1 4.12 -22.86 16.08
CA MET A 1 3.43 -24.02 15.48
C MET A 1 2.01 -23.57 15.18
N ALA A 2 1.66 -23.44 13.90
CA ALA A 2 0.40 -22.83 13.46
C ALA A 2 -0.78 -23.80 13.70
N ALA A 3 -1.94 -23.26 14.10
CA ALA A 3 -3.18 -24.03 14.14
C ALA A 3 -3.76 -24.13 12.72
N ASP A 4 -4.02 -25.36 12.30
CA ASP A 4 -4.54 -25.74 10.99
C ASP A 4 -6.00 -25.29 10.80
N ILE A 5 -6.28 -24.65 9.66
CA ILE A 5 -7.57 -24.03 9.30
C ILE A 5 -8.58 -25.12 8.84
N GLY A 6 -8.14 -26.36 8.66
CA GLY A 6 -8.94 -27.46 8.10
C GLY A 6 -10.01 -28.10 9.01
N GLN A 7 -10.07 -27.80 10.31
CA GLN A 7 -10.96 -28.52 11.25
C GLN A 7 -12.32 -27.86 11.56
N LEU A 8 -12.62 -26.66 11.05
CA LEU A 8 -13.85 -25.95 11.41
C LEU A 8 -15.13 -26.41 10.67
N SER A 9 -15.03 -27.35 9.73
CA SER A 9 -16.15 -27.75 8.85
C SER A 9 -17.06 -28.86 9.41
N ASN A 10 -16.74 -29.50 10.55
CA ASN A 10 -17.42 -30.74 10.99
C ASN A 10 -18.12 -30.68 12.36
N LEU A 11 -18.38 -29.50 12.92
CA LEU A 11 -19.13 -29.39 14.18
C LEU A 11 -20.66 -29.45 13.91
N ARG A 12 -21.28 -30.61 14.19
CA ARG A 12 -22.75 -30.71 14.28
C ARG A 12 -23.21 -29.99 15.56
N PRO A 13 -24.21 -29.07 15.51
CA PRO A 13 -24.62 -28.34 16.70
C PRO A 13 -25.43 -29.25 17.63
N ASN A 14 -24.88 -29.58 18.80
CA ASN A 14 -25.66 -30.08 19.92
C ASN A 14 -26.43 -28.92 20.55
N SER A 15 -27.71 -29.13 20.83
CA SER A 15 -28.63 -28.14 21.38
C SER A 15 -28.30 -27.88 22.86
N GLU A 16 -27.28 -27.07 23.13
CA GLU A 16 -27.07 -26.44 24.44
C GLU A 16 -26.19 -25.18 24.27
N ASN A 17 -26.84 -24.02 24.41
CA ASN A 17 -26.26 -22.67 24.50
C ASN A 17 -25.07 -22.37 23.57
N VAL A 18 -25.33 -22.32 22.26
CA VAL A 18 -24.36 -21.80 21.29
C VAL A 18 -24.18 -20.30 21.52
N ARG A 19 -23.10 -19.92 22.21
CA ARG A 19 -22.63 -18.53 22.19
C ARG A 19 -22.08 -18.24 20.81
N THR A 20 -22.88 -17.61 19.95
CA THR A 20 -22.43 -17.13 18.65
C THR A 20 -21.44 -15.98 18.88
N THR A 21 -20.14 -16.28 18.89
CA THR A 21 -19.10 -15.24 18.92
C THR A 21 -19.08 -14.55 17.57
N LYS A 22 -19.58 -13.31 17.49
CA LYS A 22 -19.40 -12.45 16.31
C LYS A 22 -17.92 -12.07 16.21
N ILE A 23 -17.17 -12.73 15.34
CA ILE A 23 -15.80 -12.33 15.00
C ILE A 23 -15.89 -11.06 14.15
N THR A 24 -15.59 -9.92 14.75
CA THR A 24 -15.54 -8.64 14.03
C THR A 24 -14.10 -8.40 13.59
N LYS A 25 -13.83 -8.49 12.28
CA LYS A 25 -12.52 -8.11 11.72
C LYS A 25 -12.35 -6.60 11.83
N ARG A 26 -11.44 -6.14 12.69
CA ARG A 26 -11.06 -4.72 12.76
C ARG A 26 -10.12 -4.41 11.60
N ASN A 27 -10.50 -3.44 10.76
CA ASN A 27 -9.60 -2.89 9.74
C ASN A 27 -8.74 -1.81 10.38
N GLU A 28 -7.49 -2.12 10.66
CA GLU A 28 -6.54 -1.15 11.20
C GLU A 28 -5.82 -0.44 10.06
N THR A 29 -5.77 0.89 10.13
CA THR A 29 -5.01 1.72 9.18
C THR A 29 -3.60 1.92 9.71
N ILE A 30 -2.61 1.56 8.90
CA ILE A 30 -1.19 1.71 9.18
C ILE A 30 -0.62 2.76 8.24
N LYS A 31 -0.05 3.82 8.80
CA LYS A 31 0.66 4.84 8.02
C LYS A 31 1.91 4.23 7.37
N PRO A 32 2.26 4.63 6.14
CA PRO A 32 3.52 4.22 5.53
C PRO A 32 4.72 4.58 6.40
N LYS A 33 5.72 3.71 6.39
CA LYS A 33 6.99 3.94 7.08
C LYS A 33 7.92 4.83 6.28
N SER A 34 7.92 4.70 4.95
CA SER A 34 8.66 5.59 4.06
C SER A 34 7.95 5.78 2.73
N VAL A 35 8.21 6.94 2.12
CA VAL A 35 7.83 7.32 0.76
C VAL A 35 9.07 7.90 0.10
N GLU A 36 9.51 7.29 -1.00
CA GLU A 36 10.73 7.68 -1.72
C GLU A 36 10.40 7.87 -3.19
N VAL A 37 10.88 8.97 -3.78
CA VAL A 37 10.85 9.18 -5.23
C VAL A 37 12.20 8.77 -5.80
N ILE A 38 12.18 7.88 -6.77
CA ILE A 38 13.38 7.29 -7.37
C ILE A 38 13.36 7.51 -8.88
N THR A 39 14.46 7.96 -9.45
CA THR A 39 14.66 8.12 -10.89
C THR A 39 14.94 6.78 -11.57
N GLY A 40 14.84 6.74 -12.90
CA GLY A 40 15.08 5.54 -13.69
C GLY A 40 16.49 4.94 -13.57
N ASP A 41 17.47 5.72 -13.15
CA ASP A 41 18.85 5.28 -12.86
C ASP A 41 19.06 4.89 -11.39
N GLY A 42 18.01 4.90 -10.57
CA GLY A 42 18.04 4.43 -9.17
C GLY A 42 18.41 5.51 -8.15
N GLN A 43 18.58 6.76 -8.55
CA GLN A 43 18.84 7.86 -7.62
C GLN A 43 17.56 8.23 -6.85
N THR A 44 17.67 8.37 -5.53
CA THR A 44 16.57 8.88 -4.69
C THR A 44 16.57 10.40 -4.70
N LEU A 45 15.42 11.00 -5.01
CA LEU A 45 15.22 12.44 -4.97
C LEU A 45 14.77 12.86 -3.57
N GLN A 46 15.45 13.87 -3.02
CA GLN A 46 15.05 14.52 -1.77
C GLN A 46 13.89 15.49 -2.01
N ASP A 47 13.17 15.83 -0.96
CA ASP A 47 12.12 16.86 -1.04
C ASP A 47 12.71 18.20 -1.52
N GLY A 48 12.02 18.85 -2.45
CA GLY A 48 12.48 20.06 -3.12
C GLY A 48 13.62 19.88 -4.14
N ALA A 49 14.10 18.66 -4.39
CA ALA A 49 15.12 18.41 -5.40
C ALA A 49 14.60 18.69 -6.82
N THR A 50 15.48 19.23 -7.67
CA THR A 50 15.20 19.46 -9.09
C THR A 50 15.96 18.44 -9.93
N LEU A 51 15.26 17.72 -10.80
CA LEU A 51 15.84 16.79 -11.76
C LEU A 51 16.08 17.50 -13.10
N GLY A 52 17.33 17.80 -13.44
CA GLY A 52 17.68 18.45 -14.70
C GLY A 52 19.07 19.08 -14.73
N PRO A 53 19.45 19.76 -15.83
CA PRO A 53 18.61 20.15 -16.97
C PRO A 53 18.25 18.98 -17.90
N LEU A 54 17.08 19.04 -18.51
CA LEU A 54 16.57 18.01 -19.42
C LEU A 54 16.65 18.50 -20.86
N LEU A 55 17.01 17.61 -21.77
CA LEU A 55 16.95 17.90 -23.20
C LEU A 55 15.50 17.87 -23.69
N GLU A 56 15.21 18.66 -24.73
CA GLU A 56 13.91 18.62 -25.38
C GLU A 56 13.59 17.18 -25.84
N ARG A 57 12.34 16.74 -25.62
CA ARG A 57 11.87 15.37 -25.89
C ARG A 57 12.54 14.27 -25.05
N ALA A 58 13.34 14.61 -24.04
CA ALA A 58 13.85 13.62 -23.10
C ALA A 58 12.68 12.89 -22.41
N LYS A 59 12.84 11.58 -22.24
CA LYS A 59 11.92 10.75 -21.47
C LYS A 59 12.54 10.51 -20.10
N ILE A 60 11.77 10.73 -19.05
CA ILE A 60 12.19 10.48 -17.68
C ILE A 60 11.29 9.40 -17.11
N ASN A 61 11.92 8.40 -16.49
CA ASN A 61 11.23 7.44 -15.66
C ASN A 61 11.40 7.87 -14.21
N ILE A 62 10.27 8.04 -13.51
CA ILE A 62 10.24 8.35 -12.09
C ILE A 62 9.27 7.36 -11.45
N SER A 63 9.68 6.80 -10.33
CA SER A 63 8.88 5.87 -9.52
C SER A 63 8.69 6.43 -8.13
N CYS A 64 7.53 6.18 -7.53
CA CYS A 64 7.29 6.44 -6.11
C CYS A 64 7.17 5.10 -5.39
N ILE A 65 8.03 4.87 -4.40
CA ILE A 65 8.04 3.65 -3.60
C ILE A 65 7.49 3.96 -2.22
N VAL A 66 6.38 3.30 -1.87
CA VAL A 66 5.72 3.44 -0.58
C VAL A 66 5.84 2.13 0.20
N ARG A 67 6.38 2.19 1.43
CA ARG A 67 6.62 0.99 2.25
C ARG A 67 5.71 0.93 3.47
N GLU A 68 5.19 -0.27 3.75
CA GLU A 68 4.52 -0.64 5.00
C GLU A 68 3.19 0.10 5.31
N GLY A 69 2.51 0.68 4.32
CA GLY A 69 1.16 1.26 4.49
C GLY A 69 0.02 0.24 4.34
N LYS A 70 -1.01 0.30 5.20
CA LYS A 70 -2.22 -0.53 5.09
C LYS A 70 -3.51 0.29 5.32
N PRO A 71 -4.54 0.17 4.45
CA PRO A 71 -4.49 -0.45 3.13
C PRO A 71 -3.43 0.22 2.24
N GLN A 72 -3.11 -0.38 1.09
CA GLN A 72 -2.11 0.19 0.19
C GLN A 72 -2.48 1.64 -0.17
N PRO A 73 -1.58 2.62 0.03
CA PRO A 73 -1.88 4.02 -0.25
C PRO A 73 -2.06 4.27 -1.74
N LYS A 74 -2.93 5.24 -2.07
CA LYS A 74 -2.99 5.81 -3.43
C LYS A 74 -1.82 6.77 -3.62
N VAL A 75 -1.06 6.60 -4.69
CA VAL A 75 -0.05 7.58 -5.15
C VAL A 75 -0.68 8.42 -6.25
N VAL A 76 -0.44 9.73 -6.22
CA VAL A 76 -0.91 10.69 -7.24
C VAL A 76 0.27 11.55 -7.69
N TRP A 77 0.31 11.85 -8.99
CA TRP A 77 1.32 12.73 -9.58
C TRP A 77 0.69 14.05 -9.97
N TYR A 78 1.44 15.14 -9.84
CA TYR A 78 1.03 16.46 -10.29
C TYR A 78 1.98 16.94 -11.39
N PHE A 79 1.42 17.50 -12.45
CA PHE A 79 2.17 18.13 -13.52
C PHE A 79 1.68 19.57 -13.69
N ASN A 80 2.57 20.54 -13.52
CA ASN A 80 2.23 21.98 -13.52
C ASN A 80 1.08 22.36 -12.58
N GLY A 81 1.01 21.71 -11.41
CA GLY A 81 -0.02 21.97 -10.40
C GLY A 81 -1.35 21.24 -10.62
N GLU A 82 -1.50 20.51 -11.72
CA GLU A 82 -2.70 19.70 -12.01
C GLU A 82 -2.44 18.22 -11.71
N GLU A 83 -3.41 17.55 -11.07
CA GLU A 83 -3.33 16.09 -10.87
C GLU A 83 -3.30 15.41 -12.24
N LYS A 84 -2.23 14.66 -12.48
CA LYS A 84 -2.11 13.83 -13.67
C LYS A 84 -2.99 12.61 -13.46
N LEU A 85 -4.14 12.60 -14.13
CA LEU A 85 -4.99 11.42 -14.20
C LEU A 85 -4.30 10.36 -15.06
N ASP A 86 -4.33 9.12 -14.57
CA ASP A 86 -3.83 7.93 -15.27
C ASP A 86 -4.52 7.72 -16.63
#